data_AF-A0A959CAB0-F1
#
_entry.id   AF-A0A959CAB0-F1
#
_cell.length_a   1.000
_cell.length_b   1.000
_cell.length_c   1.000
_cell.angle_alpha   90.00
_cell.angle_beta   90.00
_cell.angle_gamma   90.00
#
_symmetry.space_group_name_H-M   'P 1'
#
loop_
_entity.id
_entity.type
_entity.pdbx_description
1 polymer ?
#
loop_
_entity_poly.entity_id
_entity_poly.type
_entity_poly.pdbx_seq_one_letter_code
_entity_poly.pdbx_strand_id
1 'polypeptide(L)'
;TVNPEGTAKNVIVVGAYATEGGRKGKLADFSSRGPALDTTATAEENIRPHIAAPGVAITSAATDKYRSDEIGDYICCCDCCQDFYISFDGTSQATPHVTGTVALMLQKNDQLGWEEIRELLKDSARDQVPADIELEDGEDALPNNNWGWGKLDVKQVVDDTPDAPGAPRTPAAPPADPAFAVHFNGPVEDMRSLRKEFQSLPGSRFYQDLVASHFHEVRNLINTNKRVATVWHRNGGPALIRMGMQAAFQPDKPLPVEWEGVPISERIERISAIIKRYGSGQLIRDLDEHIQGWFWVLREGFSVRQLLGVFREQAEKPATVPA
;
A
#
# COMPACT_ATOMS: atom_id res chain seq x y z
N THR A 1 -0.30 -24.37 -18.85
CA THR A 1 -1.50 -25.19 -19.11
C THR A 1 -2.29 -25.32 -17.84
N VAL A 2 -3.63 -25.29 -17.90
CA VAL A 2 -4.50 -25.29 -16.72
C VAL A 2 -4.23 -26.53 -15.84
N ASN A 3 -4.19 -26.33 -14.52
CA ASN A 3 -3.99 -27.38 -13.52
C ASN A 3 -5.30 -28.16 -13.27
N PRO A 4 -5.24 -29.37 -12.68
CA PRO A 4 -6.42 -30.17 -12.40
C PRO A 4 -7.48 -29.47 -11.55
N GLU A 5 -7.09 -28.63 -10.59
CA GLU A 5 -8.06 -27.86 -9.79
C GLU A 5 -8.78 -26.80 -10.64
N GLY A 6 -8.08 -26.24 -11.64
CA GLY A 6 -8.63 -25.28 -12.60
C GLY A 6 -9.55 -25.91 -13.65
N THR A 7 -9.75 -27.23 -13.66
CA THR A 7 -10.73 -27.88 -14.54
C THR A 7 -12.08 -28.15 -13.86
N ALA A 8 -12.22 -27.86 -12.56
CA ALA A 8 -13.49 -28.00 -11.85
C ALA A 8 -14.60 -27.11 -12.46
N LYS A 9 -15.86 -27.59 -12.36
CA LYS A 9 -17.03 -26.90 -12.94
C LYS A 9 -17.51 -25.71 -12.10
N ASN A 10 -17.33 -25.82 -10.78
CA ASN A 10 -17.88 -24.92 -9.77
C ASN A 10 -16.82 -23.97 -9.19
N VAL A 11 -15.80 -23.62 -9.98
CA VAL A 11 -14.75 -22.67 -9.60
C VAL A 11 -14.63 -21.58 -10.66
N ILE A 12 -14.22 -20.39 -10.21
CA ILE A 12 -13.82 -19.30 -11.10
C ILE A 12 -12.30 -19.40 -11.26
N VAL A 13 -11.83 -19.39 -12.51
CA VAL A 13 -10.43 -19.66 -12.85
C VAL A 13 -9.85 -18.39 -13.44
N VAL A 14 -8.73 -17.93 -12.89
CA VAL A 14 -8.22 -16.59 -13.12
C VAL A 14 -6.85 -16.63 -13.78
N GLY A 15 -6.73 -16.00 -14.95
CA GLY A 15 -5.47 -15.72 -15.63
C GLY A 15 -4.79 -14.46 -15.10
N ALA A 16 -3.50 -14.29 -15.41
CA ALA A 16 -2.71 -13.15 -14.97
C ALA A 16 -2.22 -12.30 -16.15
N TYR A 17 -2.34 -10.97 -16.02
CA TYR A 17 -1.76 -10.02 -16.98
C TYR A 17 -0.99 -8.90 -16.27
N ALA A 18 -0.12 -8.21 -17.00
CA ALA A 18 0.66 -7.08 -16.50
C ALA A 18 -0.06 -5.75 -16.70
N THR A 19 -0.09 -4.88 -15.68
CA THR A 19 -0.69 -3.55 -15.76
C THR A 19 0.31 -2.44 -16.10
N GLU A 20 1.60 -2.72 -15.94
CA GLU A 20 2.70 -1.76 -16.08
C GLU A 20 3.95 -2.40 -16.73
N GLY A 21 4.97 -1.58 -16.99
CA GLY A 21 6.23 -2.00 -17.60
C GLY A 21 6.13 -2.33 -19.09
N GLY A 22 7.21 -2.88 -19.66
CA GLY A 22 7.31 -3.19 -21.10
C GLY A 22 6.33 -4.25 -21.61
N ARG A 23 5.54 -4.87 -20.71
CA ARG A 23 4.50 -5.85 -21.03
C ARG A 23 3.10 -5.37 -20.63
N LYS A 24 2.94 -4.07 -20.37
CA LYS A 24 1.65 -3.48 -19.98
C LYS A 24 0.52 -3.93 -20.92
N GLY A 25 -0.56 -4.40 -20.32
CA GLY A 25 -1.74 -4.88 -21.01
C GLY A 25 -1.65 -6.35 -21.47
N LYS A 26 -0.47 -6.96 -21.51
CA LYS A 26 -0.23 -8.31 -22.04
C LYS A 26 -0.44 -9.40 -20.99
N LEU A 27 -0.86 -10.57 -21.46
CA LEU A 27 -0.93 -11.78 -20.65
C LEU A 27 0.48 -12.13 -20.15
N ALA A 28 0.56 -12.61 -18.91
CA ALA A 28 1.80 -13.10 -18.33
C ALA A 28 2.19 -14.44 -18.97
N ASP A 29 3.48 -14.65 -19.26
CA ASP A 29 3.95 -15.91 -19.88
C ASP A 29 3.67 -17.14 -19.02
N PHE A 30 3.69 -16.97 -17.70
CA PHE A 30 3.36 -18.02 -16.74
C PHE A 30 1.86 -18.28 -16.58
N SER A 31 0.99 -17.44 -17.18
CA SER A 31 -0.46 -17.61 -17.05
C SER A 31 -0.88 -18.90 -17.75
N SER A 32 -1.49 -19.81 -16.99
CA SER A 32 -1.96 -21.07 -17.55
C SER A 32 -3.10 -20.86 -18.54
N ARG A 33 -3.00 -21.59 -19.65
CA ARG A 33 -3.96 -21.61 -20.75
C ARG A 33 -4.80 -22.89 -20.71
N GLY A 34 -6.06 -22.77 -21.10
CA GLY A 34 -6.99 -23.89 -21.28
C GLY A 34 -6.72 -24.68 -22.57
N PRO A 35 -7.71 -25.46 -23.03
CA PRO A 35 -9.02 -25.68 -22.42
C PRO A 35 -8.96 -26.55 -21.16
N ALA A 36 -10.07 -26.61 -20.41
CA ALA A 36 -10.30 -27.68 -19.46
C ALA A 36 -10.41 -29.03 -20.20
N LEU A 37 -9.95 -30.11 -19.55
CA LEU A 37 -10.02 -31.47 -20.10
C LEU A 37 -11.33 -32.16 -19.67
N ASP A 38 -12.49 -31.52 -19.89
CA ASP A 38 -13.79 -32.16 -19.71
C ASP A 38 -14.37 -32.59 -21.07
N THR A 39 -14.38 -33.89 -21.32
CA THR A 39 -14.89 -34.47 -22.58
C THR A 39 -16.43 -34.44 -22.70
N THR A 40 -17.12 -34.03 -21.64
CA THR A 40 -18.60 -33.95 -21.59
C THR A 40 -19.14 -32.53 -21.78
N ALA A 41 -18.27 -31.52 -21.72
CA ALA A 41 -18.64 -30.11 -21.84
C ALA A 41 -18.48 -29.61 -23.28
N THR A 42 -19.24 -28.57 -23.64
CA THR A 42 -19.06 -27.85 -24.90
C THR A 42 -17.69 -27.17 -24.96
N ALA A 43 -17.26 -26.77 -26.16
CA ALA A 43 -16.01 -26.04 -26.34
C ALA A 43 -15.98 -24.74 -25.52
N GLU A 44 -17.11 -24.03 -25.44
CA GLU A 44 -17.25 -22.79 -24.67
C GLU A 44 -17.19 -23.04 -23.16
N GLU A 45 -17.89 -24.05 -22.65
CA GLU A 45 -17.85 -24.43 -21.23
C GLU A 45 -16.45 -24.89 -20.77
N ASN A 46 -15.66 -25.40 -21.71
CA ASN A 46 -14.26 -25.80 -21.50
C ASN A 46 -13.27 -24.64 -21.54
N ILE A 47 -13.68 -23.42 -21.89
CA ILE A 47 -12.76 -22.28 -21.94
C ILE A 47 -12.17 -22.02 -20.54
N ARG A 48 -10.84 -22.01 -20.48
CA ARG A 48 -10.08 -21.63 -19.28
C ARG A 48 -8.91 -20.71 -19.68
N PRO A 49 -8.55 -19.70 -18.87
CA PRO A 49 -9.24 -19.25 -17.66
C PRO A 49 -10.65 -18.71 -17.96
N HIS A 50 -11.47 -18.44 -16.94
CA HIS A 50 -12.76 -17.77 -17.14
C HIS A 50 -12.56 -16.25 -17.32
N ILE A 51 -11.59 -15.66 -16.62
CA ILE A 51 -11.30 -14.21 -16.70
C ILE A 51 -9.82 -13.98 -16.38
N ALA A 52 -9.26 -12.84 -16.81
CA ALA A 52 -7.91 -12.43 -16.47
C ALA A 52 -7.90 -11.19 -15.55
N ALA A 53 -7.00 -11.18 -14.57
CA ALA A 53 -6.82 -10.06 -13.63
C ALA A 53 -5.33 -9.66 -13.49
N PRO A 54 -5.02 -8.48 -12.92
CA PRO A 54 -3.64 -8.06 -12.68
C PRO A 54 -2.88 -9.07 -11.82
N GLY A 55 -1.74 -9.57 -12.31
CA GLY A 55 -0.96 -10.59 -11.61
C GLY A 55 0.55 -10.48 -11.77
N VAL A 56 1.06 -9.37 -12.32
CA VAL A 56 2.50 -9.10 -12.48
C VAL A 56 2.84 -7.81 -11.75
N ALA A 57 3.92 -7.83 -10.99
CA ALA A 57 4.42 -6.76 -10.14
C ALA A 57 3.35 -6.23 -9.14
N ILE A 58 2.54 -7.14 -8.59
CA ILE A 58 1.49 -6.76 -7.64
C ILE A 58 2.09 -6.59 -6.26
N THR A 59 2.10 -5.35 -5.78
CA THR A 59 2.51 -4.98 -4.42
C THR A 59 1.40 -5.30 -3.43
N SER A 60 1.66 -6.19 -2.47
CA SER A 60 0.72 -6.59 -1.44
C SER A 60 1.42 -6.76 -0.08
N ALA A 61 0.64 -6.96 0.98
CA ALA A 61 1.16 -7.04 2.35
C ALA A 61 2.21 -8.18 2.50
N ALA A 62 3.36 -7.85 3.05
CA ALA A 62 4.44 -8.77 3.37
C ALA A 62 4.28 -9.33 4.79
N THR A 63 4.57 -10.63 4.96
CA THR A 63 4.64 -11.26 6.28
C THR A 63 6.04 -11.11 6.89
N ASP A 64 6.18 -11.26 8.21
CA ASP A 64 7.46 -11.16 8.93
C ASP A 64 8.58 -12.05 8.38
N LYS A 65 8.24 -13.18 7.73
CA LYS A 65 9.21 -14.05 7.06
C LYS A 65 9.95 -13.35 5.91
N TYR A 66 9.29 -12.43 5.22
CA TYR A 66 9.88 -11.65 4.12
C TYR A 66 10.48 -10.33 4.62
N ARG A 67 10.59 -10.16 5.95
CA ARG A 67 11.08 -8.95 6.63
C ARG A 67 12.42 -9.16 7.34
N SER A 68 13.10 -10.29 7.14
CA SER A 68 14.40 -10.57 7.74
C SER A 68 15.57 -10.06 6.88
N ASP A 69 16.68 -9.77 7.55
CA ASP A 69 17.93 -9.19 7.02
C ASP A 69 18.58 -9.96 5.85
N GLU A 70 18.10 -11.17 5.52
CA GLU A 70 18.61 -11.97 4.39
C GLU A 70 18.08 -11.55 3.02
N ILE A 71 16.97 -10.78 2.97
CA ILE A 71 16.43 -10.26 1.71
C ILE A 71 16.77 -8.76 1.59
N GLY A 72 18.07 -8.49 1.43
CA GLY A 72 18.62 -7.29 0.77
C GLY A 72 18.18 -5.91 1.30
N ASP A 73 19.01 -5.32 2.15
CA ASP A 73 19.36 -3.88 2.19
C ASP A 73 18.22 -2.83 2.25
N TYR A 74 17.04 -3.17 2.77
CA TYR A 74 16.03 -2.18 3.18
C TYR A 74 16.17 -1.85 4.66
N ILE A 75 17.29 -1.24 5.05
CA ILE A 75 17.33 -0.45 6.29
C ILE A 75 16.42 0.77 6.07
N CYS A 76 15.24 0.71 6.67
CA CYS A 76 14.29 1.79 6.59
C CYS A 76 13.69 2.11 7.96
N CYS A 77 13.91 3.36 8.38
CA CYS A 77 13.74 3.81 9.74
C CYS A 77 12.28 4.13 10.15
N CYS A 78 11.28 3.73 9.37
CA CYS A 78 9.86 3.92 9.69
C CYS A 78 8.94 3.03 8.82
N ASP A 79 7.67 2.89 9.24
CA ASP A 79 6.54 2.33 8.46
C ASP A 79 6.31 3.00 7.09
N CYS A 80 7.13 4.01 6.72
CA CYS A 80 7.24 4.64 5.40
C CYS A 80 7.68 3.69 4.29
N CYS A 81 8.47 2.69 4.65
CA CYS A 81 9.17 1.88 3.68
C CYS A 81 8.43 0.59 3.43
N GLN A 82 8.57 0.08 2.22
CA GLN A 82 7.93 -1.12 1.70
C GLN A 82 8.27 -2.40 2.48
N ASP A 83 8.77 -2.33 3.71
CA ASP A 83 9.00 -3.48 4.57
C ASP A 83 7.67 -4.21 4.90
N PHE A 84 6.51 -3.53 4.80
CA PHE A 84 5.17 -4.14 4.90
C PHE A 84 4.60 -4.59 3.58
N TYR A 85 5.28 -4.34 2.45
CA TYR A 85 4.72 -4.54 1.14
C TYR A 85 5.74 -5.13 0.17
N ILE A 86 5.44 -6.28 -0.38
CA ILE A 86 6.30 -6.96 -1.34
C ILE A 86 5.57 -7.11 -2.66
N SER A 87 6.30 -6.94 -3.75
CA SER A 87 5.79 -7.18 -5.10
C SER A 87 6.06 -8.62 -5.51
N PHE A 88 5.02 -9.31 -5.95
CA PHE A 88 5.12 -10.65 -6.51
C PHE A 88 4.39 -10.76 -7.85
N ASP A 89 4.81 -11.77 -8.60
CA ASP A 89 4.19 -12.21 -9.83
C ASP A 89 3.46 -13.54 -9.58
N GLY A 90 2.30 -13.72 -10.20
CA GLY A 90 1.60 -14.99 -10.22
C GLY A 90 0.11 -14.85 -10.45
N THR A 91 -0.52 -15.93 -10.95
CA THR A 91 -1.98 -16.08 -10.90
C THR A 91 -2.49 -16.06 -9.45
N SER A 92 -1.66 -16.44 -8.48
CA SER A 92 -1.92 -16.25 -7.04
C SER A 92 -2.14 -14.79 -6.64
N GLN A 93 -1.62 -13.82 -7.41
CA GLN A 93 -1.90 -12.39 -7.19
C GLN A 93 -3.11 -11.92 -7.99
N ALA A 94 -3.39 -12.53 -9.14
CA ALA A 94 -4.58 -12.25 -9.94
C ALA A 94 -5.87 -12.73 -9.26
N THR A 95 -5.88 -13.95 -8.70
CA THR A 95 -7.03 -14.56 -8.01
C THR A 95 -7.64 -13.66 -6.93
N PRO A 96 -6.90 -13.09 -5.96
CA PRO A 96 -7.48 -12.24 -4.92
C PRO A 96 -8.12 -10.94 -5.44
N HIS A 97 -7.75 -10.43 -6.62
CA HIS A 97 -8.48 -9.32 -7.24
C HIS A 97 -9.91 -9.72 -7.61
N VAL A 98 -10.08 -10.91 -8.20
CA VAL A 98 -11.40 -11.47 -8.51
C VAL A 98 -12.15 -11.81 -7.23
N THR A 99 -11.48 -12.41 -6.23
CA THR A 99 -12.10 -12.69 -4.92
C THR A 99 -12.63 -11.41 -4.24
N GLY A 100 -11.86 -10.33 -4.23
CA GLY A 100 -12.31 -9.04 -3.68
C GLY A 100 -13.48 -8.45 -4.46
N THR A 101 -13.50 -8.64 -5.79
CA THR A 101 -14.62 -8.22 -6.64
C THR A 101 -15.89 -9.01 -6.30
N VAL A 102 -15.80 -10.33 -6.17
CA VAL A 102 -16.93 -11.17 -5.74
C VAL A 102 -17.44 -10.76 -4.36
N ALA A 103 -16.56 -10.39 -3.44
CA ALA A 103 -16.97 -9.87 -2.14
C ALA A 103 -17.78 -8.56 -2.25
N LEU A 104 -17.44 -7.65 -3.18
CA LEU A 104 -18.23 -6.45 -3.46
C LEU A 104 -19.60 -6.79 -4.09
N MET A 105 -19.64 -7.76 -5.00
CA MET A 105 -20.90 -8.26 -5.57
C MET A 105 -21.81 -8.81 -4.47
N LEU A 106 -21.27 -9.65 -3.59
CA LEU A 106 -22.00 -10.23 -2.44
C LEU A 106 -22.39 -9.18 -1.39
N GLN A 107 -21.62 -8.10 -1.25
CA GLN A 107 -22.00 -6.97 -0.40
C GLN A 107 -23.24 -6.26 -0.94
N LYS A 108 -23.36 -6.14 -2.28
CA LYS A 108 -24.53 -5.55 -2.94
C LYS A 108 -25.73 -6.51 -2.95
N ASN A 109 -25.46 -7.80 -3.15
CA ASN A 109 -26.47 -8.84 -3.17
C ASN A 109 -25.93 -10.19 -2.65
N ASP A 110 -26.27 -10.50 -1.40
CA ASP A 110 -25.81 -11.71 -0.71
C ASP A 110 -26.55 -13.00 -1.12
N GLN A 111 -27.56 -12.89 -1.99
CA GLN A 111 -28.34 -14.03 -2.51
C GLN A 111 -27.77 -14.61 -3.81
N LEU A 112 -26.73 -14.00 -4.38
CA LEU A 112 -26.15 -14.47 -5.64
C LEU A 112 -25.52 -15.86 -5.51
N GLY A 113 -25.88 -16.75 -6.43
CA GLY A 113 -25.23 -18.04 -6.62
C GLY A 113 -23.89 -17.93 -7.35
N TRP A 114 -23.04 -18.94 -7.20
CA TRP A 114 -21.72 -18.97 -7.85
C TRP A 114 -21.79 -18.94 -9.39
N GLU A 115 -22.85 -19.52 -9.98
CA GLU A 115 -23.09 -19.49 -11.43
C GLU A 115 -23.40 -18.06 -11.89
N GLU A 116 -24.32 -17.38 -11.21
CA GLU A 116 -24.68 -15.99 -11.50
C GLU A 116 -23.47 -15.06 -11.37
N ILE A 117 -22.66 -15.25 -10.33
CA ILE A 117 -21.41 -14.50 -10.13
C ILE A 117 -20.45 -14.72 -11.30
N ARG A 118 -20.29 -15.98 -11.76
CA ARG A 118 -19.42 -16.30 -12.88
C ARG A 118 -19.90 -15.65 -14.18
N GLU A 119 -21.19 -15.73 -14.47
CA GLU A 119 -21.75 -15.13 -15.69
C GLU A 119 -21.66 -13.60 -15.65
N LEU A 120 -21.98 -12.95 -14.52
CA LEU A 120 -21.78 -11.50 -14.37
C LEU A 120 -20.34 -11.07 -14.62
N LEU A 121 -19.36 -11.81 -14.08
CA LEU A 121 -17.93 -11.54 -14.31
C LEU A 121 -17.54 -11.67 -15.79
N LYS A 122 -18.10 -12.66 -16.50
CA LYS A 122 -17.86 -12.87 -17.92
C LYS A 122 -18.48 -11.75 -18.76
N ASP A 123 -19.76 -11.44 -18.52
CA ASP A 123 -20.53 -10.46 -19.27
C ASP A 123 -20.01 -9.03 -19.08
N SER A 124 -19.43 -8.75 -17.91
CA SER A 124 -18.85 -7.45 -17.57
C SER A 124 -17.36 -7.33 -17.94
N ALA A 125 -16.75 -8.38 -18.48
CA ALA A 125 -15.31 -8.37 -18.79
C ALA A 125 -15.00 -7.38 -19.92
N ARG A 126 -13.86 -6.70 -19.83
CA ARG A 126 -13.35 -5.87 -20.93
C ARG A 126 -12.87 -6.76 -22.06
N ASP A 127 -13.38 -6.46 -23.25
CA ASP A 127 -13.17 -7.15 -24.53
C ASP A 127 -11.83 -6.83 -25.21
N GLN A 128 -10.95 -6.08 -24.55
CA GLN A 128 -9.68 -5.63 -25.14
C GLN A 128 -8.56 -6.67 -25.00
N VAL A 129 -8.41 -7.50 -26.03
CA VAL A 129 -7.13 -8.17 -26.34
C VAL A 129 -6.14 -7.07 -26.79
N PRO A 130 -4.93 -6.98 -26.23
CA PRO A 130 -3.94 -6.01 -26.70
C PRO A 130 -3.64 -6.23 -28.19
N ALA A 131 -3.72 -5.16 -28.98
CA ALA A 131 -3.51 -5.19 -30.43
C ALA A 131 -2.07 -5.60 -30.86
N ASP A 132 -1.15 -5.73 -29.90
CA ASP A 132 0.26 -6.02 -30.10
C ASP A 132 0.66 -7.44 -29.64
N ILE A 133 -0.31 -8.34 -29.57
CA ILE A 133 -0.08 -9.78 -29.49
C ILE A 133 -0.41 -10.37 -30.86
N GLU A 134 0.60 -10.78 -31.63
CA GLU A 134 0.39 -11.78 -32.68
C GLU A 134 0.28 -13.13 -31.96
N LEU A 135 -0.94 -13.62 -31.75
CA LEU A 135 -1.14 -15.00 -31.28
C LEU A 135 -0.92 -15.93 -32.47
N GLU A 136 -0.08 -16.95 -32.31
CA GLU A 136 -0.09 -18.08 -33.24
C GLU A 136 -1.51 -18.65 -33.27
N ASP A 137 -2.07 -18.77 -34.48
CA ASP A 137 -3.38 -19.33 -34.79
C ASP A 137 -4.63 -18.54 -34.32
N GLY A 138 -4.87 -17.35 -34.89
CA GLY A 138 -6.24 -16.85 -35.18
C GLY A 138 -7.23 -16.63 -34.01
N GLU A 139 -6.80 -16.71 -32.75
CA GLU A 139 -7.64 -16.51 -31.55
C GLU A 139 -7.65 -15.04 -31.06
N ASP A 140 -7.73 -14.08 -31.99
CA ASP A 140 -7.79 -12.64 -31.65
C ASP A 140 -9.14 -12.23 -31.04
N ALA A 141 -10.15 -13.10 -31.12
CA ALA A 141 -11.49 -12.87 -30.58
C ALA A 141 -11.65 -13.53 -29.21
N LEU A 142 -12.32 -12.82 -28.31
CA LEU A 142 -12.80 -13.38 -27.05
C LEU A 142 -14.17 -14.04 -27.27
N PRO A 143 -14.51 -15.10 -26.51
CA PRO A 143 -13.66 -15.74 -25.51
C PRO A 143 -12.62 -16.71 -26.10
N ASN A 144 -11.50 -16.91 -25.42
CA ASN A 144 -10.45 -17.86 -25.85
C ASN A 144 -9.72 -18.51 -24.67
N ASN A 145 -8.87 -19.52 -24.95
CA ASN A 145 -8.14 -20.28 -23.92
C ASN A 145 -6.94 -19.56 -23.30
N ASN A 146 -6.75 -18.27 -23.63
CA ASN A 146 -5.71 -17.42 -23.10
C ASN A 146 -6.26 -16.45 -22.05
N TRP A 147 -7.28 -15.69 -22.44
CA TRP A 147 -7.87 -14.60 -21.68
C TRP A 147 -9.23 -14.95 -21.07
N GLY A 148 -9.80 -16.11 -21.41
CA GLY A 148 -11.18 -16.42 -21.07
C GLY A 148 -12.11 -15.45 -21.77
N TRP A 149 -13.01 -14.84 -21.01
CA TRP A 149 -13.93 -13.82 -21.49
C TRP A 149 -13.33 -12.40 -21.49
N GLY A 150 -12.11 -12.22 -20.99
CA GLY A 150 -11.39 -10.95 -21.06
C GLY A 150 -10.82 -10.48 -19.73
N LYS A 151 -10.57 -9.18 -19.62
CA LYS A 151 -9.98 -8.57 -18.43
C LYS A 151 -11.08 -8.19 -17.43
N LEU A 152 -10.84 -8.47 -16.15
CA LEU A 152 -11.69 -8.01 -15.05
C LEU A 152 -11.96 -6.49 -15.13
N ASP A 153 -13.23 -6.13 -15.04
CA ASP A 153 -13.73 -4.77 -14.83
C ASP A 153 -14.58 -4.72 -13.57
N VAL A 154 -13.94 -4.29 -12.47
CA VAL A 154 -14.57 -4.27 -11.15
C VAL A 154 -15.74 -3.30 -11.10
N LYS A 155 -15.63 -2.17 -11.81
CA LYS A 155 -16.69 -1.16 -11.78
C LYS A 155 -17.92 -1.68 -12.53
N GLN A 156 -17.72 -2.16 -13.76
CA GLN A 156 -18.81 -2.64 -14.60
C GLN A 156 -19.56 -3.80 -13.92
N VAL A 157 -18.84 -4.80 -13.39
CA VAL A 157 -19.50 -5.94 -12.74
C VAL A 157 -20.26 -5.59 -11.46
N VAL A 158 -19.75 -4.64 -10.66
CA VAL A 158 -20.46 -4.18 -9.46
C VAL A 158 -21.69 -3.33 -9.82
N ASP A 159 -21.63 -2.57 -10.91
CA ASP A 159 -22.78 -1.83 -11.42
C ASP A 159 -23.86 -2.80 -11.96
N ASP A 160 -23.45 -3.80 -12.74
CA ASP A 160 -24.34 -4.81 -13.35
C ASP A 160 -24.89 -5.82 -12.34
N THR A 161 -24.25 -5.95 -11.17
CA THR A 161 -24.76 -6.77 -10.07
C THR A 161 -26.13 -6.26 -9.62
N PRO A 162 -27.21 -7.06 -9.67
CA PRO A 162 -28.53 -6.62 -9.25
C PRO A 162 -28.59 -6.41 -7.73
N ASP A 163 -29.39 -5.44 -7.27
CA ASP A 163 -29.62 -5.24 -5.83
C ASP A 163 -30.28 -6.47 -5.19
N ALA A 164 -29.95 -6.75 -3.91
CA ALA A 164 -30.64 -7.80 -3.16
C ALA A 164 -32.16 -7.55 -3.07
N PRO A 165 -32.99 -8.60 -3.24
CA PRO A 165 -34.44 -8.50 -3.09
C PRO A 165 -34.83 -7.92 -1.72
N GLY A 166 -35.50 -6.76 -1.69
CA GLY A 166 -35.97 -6.13 -0.46
C GLY A 166 -34.91 -5.34 0.33
N ALA A 167 -33.70 -5.15 -0.22
CA ALA A 167 -32.68 -4.34 0.43
C ALA A 167 -33.12 -2.85 0.55
N PRO A 168 -33.03 -2.22 1.74
CA PRO A 168 -33.12 -0.78 1.85
C PRO A 168 -32.01 -0.17 0.98
N ARG A 169 -32.34 0.80 0.13
CA ARG A 169 -31.34 1.60 -0.58
C ARG A 169 -30.51 2.35 0.46
N THR A 170 -29.38 1.78 0.86
CA THR A 170 -28.42 2.49 1.70
C THR A 170 -27.80 3.55 0.79
N PRO A 171 -27.86 4.86 1.13
CA PRO A 171 -27.18 5.87 0.34
C PRO A 171 -25.71 5.47 0.20
N ALA A 172 -25.16 5.63 -1.00
CA ALA A 172 -23.72 5.45 -1.22
C ALA A 172 -22.97 6.19 -0.10
N ALA A 173 -22.03 5.51 0.54
CA ALA A 173 -21.17 6.15 1.53
C ALA A 173 -20.63 7.44 0.90
N PRO A 174 -20.64 8.58 1.62
CA PRO A 174 -20.05 9.81 1.09
C PRO A 174 -18.62 9.49 0.64
N PRO A 175 -18.17 10.03 -0.50
CA PRO A 175 -16.82 9.79 -0.99
C PRO A 175 -15.85 10.07 0.16
N ALA A 176 -14.93 9.14 0.41
CA ALA A 176 -13.86 9.35 1.36
C ALA A 176 -13.21 10.72 1.04
N ASP A 177 -13.11 11.58 2.05
CA ASP A 177 -12.59 12.93 1.89
C ASP A 177 -11.21 12.86 1.18
N PRO A 178 -11.03 13.47 0.00
CA PRO A 178 -9.79 13.41 -0.76
C PRO A 178 -8.61 14.10 -0.06
N ALA A 179 -8.83 14.73 1.10
CA ALA A 179 -7.83 15.51 1.84
C ALA A 179 -6.49 14.79 2.11
N PHE A 180 -6.39 13.47 1.96
CA PHE A 180 -5.12 12.74 2.15
C PHE A 180 -4.91 11.53 1.22
N ALA A 181 -5.30 11.63 -0.05
CA ALA A 181 -4.64 10.78 -1.04
C ALA A 181 -3.14 11.13 -1.07
N VAL A 182 -2.30 10.27 -0.47
CA VAL A 182 -0.84 10.42 -0.56
C VAL A 182 -0.46 10.10 -2.00
N HIS A 183 -0.34 11.14 -2.82
CA HIS A 183 0.25 11.01 -4.13
C HIS A 183 1.77 11.07 -3.96
N PHE A 184 2.41 9.90 -4.04
CA PHE A 184 3.86 9.77 -4.18
C PHE A 184 4.28 10.27 -5.58
N ASN A 185 4.20 11.58 -5.79
CA ASN A 185 4.63 12.21 -7.02
C ASN A 185 6.07 12.69 -6.82
N GLY A 186 7.04 11.80 -7.02
CA GLY A 186 8.46 12.12 -6.98
C GLY A 186 9.35 10.91 -7.28
N PRO A 187 10.49 11.07 -7.96
CA PRO A 187 11.47 10.00 -8.12
C PRO A 187 11.96 9.46 -6.76
N VAL A 188 11.99 8.15 -6.58
CA VAL A 188 12.57 7.48 -5.39
C VAL A 188 14.04 7.88 -5.15
N GLU A 189 14.75 8.27 -6.21
CA GLU A 189 16.14 8.74 -6.16
C GLU A 189 16.30 10.03 -5.34
N ASP A 190 15.31 10.92 -5.34
CA ASP A 190 15.35 12.18 -4.59
C ASP A 190 15.29 11.92 -3.08
N MET A 191 14.50 10.93 -2.65
CA MET A 191 14.43 10.49 -1.26
C MET A 191 15.77 9.88 -0.80
N ARG A 192 16.44 9.08 -1.65
CA ARG A 192 17.76 8.53 -1.31
C ARG A 192 18.83 9.62 -1.20
N SER A 193 18.78 10.63 -2.07
CA SER A 193 19.69 11.76 -2.04
C SER A 193 19.55 12.56 -0.74
N LEU A 194 18.32 12.94 -0.38
CA LEU A 194 18.03 13.64 0.88
C LEU A 194 18.39 12.82 2.12
N ARG A 195 18.16 11.50 2.09
CA ARG A 195 18.58 10.59 3.17
C ARG A 195 20.11 10.60 3.32
N LYS A 196 20.85 10.46 2.22
CA LYS A 196 22.33 10.51 2.23
C LYS A 196 22.85 11.86 2.73
N GLU A 197 22.22 12.95 2.30
CA GLU A 197 22.53 14.31 2.74
C GLU A 197 22.31 14.44 4.26
N PHE A 198 21.14 14.06 4.77
CA PHE A 198 20.85 14.05 6.20
C PHE A 198 21.88 13.19 6.95
N GLN A 199 22.12 11.95 6.51
CA GLN A 199 23.08 11.03 7.12
C GLN A 199 24.51 11.55 7.19
N SER A 200 24.91 12.40 6.23
CA SER A 200 26.23 13.02 6.20
C SER A 200 26.42 14.14 7.23
N LEU A 201 25.33 14.70 7.77
CA LEU A 201 25.40 15.82 8.72
C LEU A 201 25.79 15.33 10.12
N PRO A 202 26.81 15.92 10.78
CA PRO A 202 27.20 15.55 12.14
C PRO A 202 26.05 15.66 13.15
N GLY A 203 25.20 16.69 13.02
CA GLY A 203 24.04 16.90 13.88
C GLY A 203 22.88 15.91 13.69
N SER A 204 22.92 15.08 12.63
CA SER A 204 21.87 14.09 12.35
C SER A 204 22.08 12.77 13.10
N ARG A 205 23.32 12.45 13.52
CA ARG A 205 23.68 11.15 14.13
C ARG A 205 22.84 10.88 15.37
N PHE A 206 22.67 11.91 16.19
CA PHE A 206 21.80 11.86 17.36
C PHE A 206 20.38 11.36 17.03
N TYR A 207 19.76 11.88 15.98
CA TYR A 207 18.40 11.48 15.56
C TYR A 207 18.35 10.07 15.01
N GLN A 208 19.39 9.69 14.27
CA GLN A 208 19.53 8.33 13.77
C GLN A 208 19.63 7.35 14.95
N ASP A 209 20.43 7.67 15.96
CA ASP A 209 20.63 6.84 17.15
C ASP A 209 19.36 6.79 18.01
N LEU A 210 18.68 7.92 18.23
CA LEU A 210 17.42 7.99 18.97
C LEU A 210 16.34 7.14 18.30
N VAL A 211 16.15 7.31 17.00
CA VAL A 211 15.14 6.56 16.24
C VAL A 211 15.52 5.08 16.20
N ALA A 212 16.76 4.73 15.84
CA ALA A 212 17.18 3.33 15.75
C ALA A 212 17.08 2.60 17.09
N SER A 213 17.44 3.26 18.19
CA SER A 213 17.48 2.67 19.52
C SER A 213 16.08 2.46 20.12
N HIS A 214 15.12 3.34 19.79
CA HIS A 214 13.80 3.35 20.44
C HIS A 214 12.63 2.99 19.54
N PHE A 215 12.84 2.84 18.23
CA PHE A 215 11.77 2.56 17.27
C PHE A 215 10.96 1.33 17.64
N HIS A 216 11.65 0.21 17.91
CA HIS A 216 10.99 -1.04 18.28
C HIS A 216 10.16 -0.89 19.56
N GLU A 217 10.70 -0.17 20.54
CA GLU A 217 10.03 0.03 21.82
C GLU A 217 8.77 0.89 21.66
N VAL A 218 8.87 2.05 21.00
CA VAL A 218 7.75 2.96 20.75
C VAL A 218 6.68 2.26 19.90
N ARG A 219 7.07 1.53 18.86
CA ARG A 219 6.14 0.75 18.02
C ARG A 219 5.43 -0.32 18.84
N ASN A 220 6.16 -1.04 19.68
CA ASN A 220 5.57 -2.05 20.55
C ASN A 220 4.56 -1.42 21.51
N LEU A 221 4.87 -0.27 22.11
CA LEU A 221 3.95 0.47 22.97
C LEU A 221 2.67 0.88 22.22
N ILE A 222 2.79 1.42 21.00
CA ILE A 222 1.63 1.81 20.19
C ILE A 222 0.75 0.59 19.89
N ASN A 223 1.34 -0.55 19.52
CA ASN A 223 0.58 -1.72 19.07
C ASN A 223 0.00 -2.56 20.22
N THR A 224 0.65 -2.59 21.39
CA THR A 224 0.26 -3.47 22.49
C THR A 224 -0.42 -2.74 23.64
N ASN A 225 -0.14 -1.45 23.85
CA ASN A 225 -0.73 -0.68 24.94
C ASN A 225 -1.91 0.16 24.43
N LYS A 226 -3.13 -0.30 24.75
CA LYS A 226 -4.39 0.37 24.33
C LYS A 226 -4.45 1.87 24.67
N ARG A 227 -3.85 2.30 25.79
CA ARG A 227 -3.84 3.71 26.21
C ARG A 227 -2.92 4.55 25.33
N VAL A 228 -1.74 4.02 25.01
CA VAL A 228 -0.80 4.63 24.06
C VAL A 228 -1.44 4.69 22.67
N ALA A 229 -1.99 3.59 22.17
CA ALA A 229 -2.69 3.52 20.89
C ALA A 229 -3.80 4.57 20.77
N THR A 230 -4.63 4.72 21.81
CA THR A 230 -5.74 5.69 21.80
C THR A 230 -5.24 7.12 21.67
N VAL A 231 -4.23 7.50 22.46
CA VAL A 231 -3.67 8.86 22.40
C VAL A 231 -2.93 9.09 21.08
N TRP A 232 -2.21 8.08 20.57
CA TRP A 232 -1.57 8.08 19.26
C TRP A 232 -2.56 8.40 18.13
N HIS A 233 -3.67 7.65 18.05
CA HIS A 233 -4.68 7.87 17.01
C HIS A 233 -5.45 9.18 17.18
N ARG A 234 -5.85 9.55 18.41
CA ARG A 234 -6.58 10.81 18.67
C ARG A 234 -5.78 12.07 18.35
N ASN A 235 -4.45 12.01 18.47
CA ASN A 235 -3.59 13.14 18.11
C ASN A 235 -3.06 13.03 16.69
N GLY A 236 -3.48 12.01 15.92
CA GLY A 236 -3.20 11.93 14.50
C GLY A 236 -1.81 11.39 14.16
N GLY A 237 -1.24 10.52 15.00
CA GLY A 237 0.08 9.93 14.81
C GLY A 237 0.36 9.41 13.39
N PRO A 238 -0.52 8.61 12.76
CA PRO A 238 -0.31 8.15 11.39
C PRO A 238 -0.22 9.30 10.37
N ALA A 239 -0.99 10.37 10.55
CA ALA A 239 -0.95 11.53 9.66
C ALA A 239 0.34 12.35 9.86
N LEU A 240 0.81 12.52 11.09
CA LEU A 240 2.09 13.18 11.38
C LEU A 240 3.27 12.46 10.73
N ILE A 241 3.26 11.13 10.79
CA ILE A 241 4.28 10.27 10.17
C ILE A 241 4.24 10.40 8.64
N ARG A 242 3.05 10.34 8.03
CA ARG A 242 2.89 10.58 6.58
C ARG A 242 3.32 11.98 6.15
N MET A 243 3.01 13.00 6.94
CA MET A 243 3.40 14.38 6.68
C MET A 243 4.93 14.54 6.65
N GLY A 244 5.65 13.92 7.59
CA GLY A 244 7.11 13.89 7.58
C GLY A 244 7.67 13.21 6.31
N MET A 245 7.06 12.11 5.87
CA MET A 245 7.45 11.44 4.62
C MET A 245 7.17 12.31 3.40
N GLN A 246 5.99 12.93 3.31
CA GLN A 246 5.63 13.80 2.20
C GLN A 246 6.57 15.00 2.11
N ALA A 247 7.00 15.55 3.25
CA ALA A 247 7.96 16.64 3.28
C ALA A 247 9.31 16.24 2.68
N ALA A 248 9.70 14.96 2.75
CA ALA A 248 10.89 14.46 2.06
C ALA A 248 10.73 14.44 0.52
N PHE A 249 9.50 14.30 0.00
CA PHE A 249 9.22 14.42 -1.44
C PHE A 249 9.00 15.86 -1.91
N GLN A 250 8.79 16.80 -0.98
CA GLN A 250 8.60 18.22 -1.25
C GLN A 250 9.52 19.04 -0.32
N PRO A 251 10.85 18.91 -0.45
CA PRO A 251 11.80 19.38 0.56
C PRO A 251 11.80 20.90 0.75
N ASP A 252 11.33 21.65 -0.24
CA ASP A 252 11.23 23.11 -0.22
C ASP A 252 9.88 23.61 0.31
N LYS A 253 8.90 22.71 0.49
CA LYS A 253 7.57 23.08 0.99
C LYS A 253 7.60 23.16 2.52
N PRO A 254 7.18 24.29 3.11
CA PRO A 254 7.01 24.43 4.56
C PRO A 254 6.06 23.35 5.11
N LEU A 255 6.41 22.78 6.26
CA LEU A 255 5.49 21.92 7.00
C LEU A 255 4.35 22.76 7.56
N PRO A 256 3.10 22.25 7.56
CA PRO A 256 2.02 22.93 8.26
C PRO A 256 2.35 23.02 9.76
N VAL A 257 1.97 24.12 10.39
CA VAL A 257 2.16 24.35 11.84
C VAL A 257 0.95 23.88 12.67
N GLU A 258 -0.21 23.79 12.05
CA GLU A 258 -1.47 23.37 12.65
C GLU A 258 -2.25 22.42 11.73
N TRP A 259 -3.09 21.59 12.33
CA TRP A 259 -3.99 20.70 11.62
C TRP A 259 -5.32 20.58 12.38
N GLU A 260 -6.43 20.81 11.67
CA GLU A 260 -7.79 20.89 12.25
C GLU A 260 -7.89 21.90 13.39
N GLY A 261 -7.18 23.03 13.27
CA GLY A 261 -7.14 24.10 14.28
C GLY A 261 -6.36 23.75 15.55
N VAL A 262 -5.60 22.63 15.56
CA VAL A 262 -4.74 22.24 16.69
C VAL A 262 -3.27 22.29 16.24
N PRO A 263 -2.38 22.98 16.98
CA PRO A 263 -0.96 23.02 16.68
C PRO A 263 -0.33 21.62 16.65
N ILE A 264 0.50 21.35 15.64
CA ILE A 264 1.21 20.07 15.52
C ILE A 264 2.16 19.84 16.69
N SER A 265 2.78 20.91 17.21
CA SER A 265 3.62 20.82 18.41
C SER A 265 2.84 20.27 19.61
N GLU A 266 1.60 20.71 19.82
CA GLU A 266 0.76 20.25 20.92
C GLU A 266 0.36 18.78 20.76
N ARG A 267 0.07 18.34 19.53
CA ARG A 267 -0.21 16.93 19.22
C ARG A 267 1.00 16.03 19.54
N ILE A 268 2.21 16.47 19.17
CA ILE A 268 3.45 15.74 19.44
C ILE A 268 3.77 15.74 20.94
N GLU A 269 3.56 16.84 21.65
CA GLU A 269 3.71 16.92 23.11
C GLU A 269 2.80 15.90 23.82
N ARG A 270 1.53 15.80 23.41
CA ARG A 270 0.57 14.82 23.95
C ARG A 270 0.97 13.37 23.67
N ILE A 271 1.51 13.09 22.47
CA ILE A 271 2.04 11.76 22.11
C ILE A 271 3.30 11.43 22.92
N SER A 272 4.23 12.37 23.03
CA SER A 272 5.47 12.19 23.81
C SER A 272 5.15 11.91 25.27
N ALA A 273 4.20 12.63 25.87
CA ALA A 273 3.79 12.45 27.26
C ALA A 273 3.23 11.05 27.54
N ILE A 274 2.41 10.49 26.64
CA ILE A 274 1.88 9.13 26.83
C ILE A 274 2.96 8.07 26.64
N ILE A 275 3.91 8.28 25.72
CA ILE A 275 5.04 7.36 25.50
C ILE A 275 5.92 7.34 26.75
N LYS A 276 6.28 8.52 27.31
CA LYS A 276 7.09 8.63 28.54
C LYS A 276 6.45 7.93 29.74
N ARG A 277 5.12 7.82 29.79
CA ARG A 277 4.41 7.13 30.88
C ARG A 277 4.61 5.61 30.86
N TYR A 278 4.84 5.02 29.70
CA TYR A 278 4.90 3.57 29.51
C TYR A 278 6.25 3.08 28.94
N GLY A 279 7.13 4.00 28.57
CA GLY A 279 8.46 3.73 28.07
C GLY A 279 9.43 3.24 29.13
N SER A 280 10.52 2.65 28.66
CA SER A 280 11.68 2.27 29.43
C SER A 280 12.37 3.49 30.01
N GLY A 281 13.14 3.29 31.08
CA GLY A 281 13.93 4.37 31.67
C GLY A 281 14.92 5.01 30.69
N GLN A 282 15.43 4.24 29.72
CA GLN A 282 16.32 4.76 28.67
C GLN A 282 15.54 5.63 27.69
N LEU A 283 14.39 5.16 27.20
CA LEU A 283 13.51 5.93 26.33
C LEU A 283 13.12 7.26 26.98
N ILE A 284 12.69 7.24 28.25
CA ILE A 284 12.28 8.46 28.94
C ILE A 284 13.41 9.48 29.00
N ARG A 285 14.62 9.07 29.40
CA ARG A 285 15.80 9.96 29.45
C ARG A 285 16.10 10.56 28.10
N ASP A 286 16.17 9.74 27.05
CA ASP A 286 16.53 10.21 25.72
C ASP A 286 15.46 11.16 25.15
N LEU A 287 14.17 10.91 25.43
CA LEU A 287 13.08 11.83 25.08
C LEU A 287 13.07 13.13 25.92
N ASP A 288 13.54 13.12 27.16
CA ASP A 288 13.62 14.31 28.02
C ASP A 288 14.80 15.21 27.65
N GLU A 289 15.97 14.60 27.43
CA GLU A 289 17.20 15.32 27.11
C GLU A 289 17.16 15.98 25.73
N HIS A 290 16.42 15.40 24.77
CA HIS A 290 16.63 15.76 23.36
C HIS A 290 15.40 16.26 22.59
N ILE A 291 14.18 15.84 22.94
CA ILE A 291 12.98 16.28 22.18
C ILE A 291 12.60 17.73 22.52
N GLN A 292 12.81 18.18 23.76
CA GLN A 292 12.40 19.52 24.18
C GLN A 292 13.12 20.64 23.42
N GLY A 293 14.39 20.42 23.04
CA GLY A 293 15.20 21.38 22.28
C GLY A 293 14.74 21.60 20.82
N TRP A 294 13.78 20.82 20.33
CA TRP A 294 13.38 20.80 18.91
C TRP A 294 11.92 21.19 18.66
N PHE A 295 11.10 21.33 19.70
CA PHE A 295 9.71 21.75 19.53
C PHE A 295 9.54 23.12 18.88
N TRP A 296 10.55 24.01 18.96
CA TRP A 296 10.52 25.30 18.29
C TRP A 296 10.47 25.17 16.75
N VAL A 297 11.15 24.17 16.18
CA VAL A 297 11.11 23.89 14.72
C VAL A 297 9.68 23.63 14.24
N LEU A 298 8.93 22.85 15.02
CA LEU A 298 7.55 22.47 14.71
C LEU A 298 6.57 23.65 14.85
N ARG A 299 6.98 24.72 15.54
CA ARG A 299 6.17 25.94 15.70
C ARG A 299 6.39 26.95 14.57
N GLU A 300 7.56 26.94 13.94
CA GLU A 300 7.95 27.88 12.88
C GLU A 300 7.61 27.41 11.46
N GLY A 301 7.23 26.14 11.28
CA GLY A 301 6.78 25.61 9.98
C GLY A 301 7.89 25.41 8.96
N PHE A 302 9.11 25.07 9.40
CA PHE A 302 10.23 24.89 8.48
C PHE A 302 9.98 23.82 7.40
N SER A 303 10.53 24.05 6.21
CA SER A 303 10.72 23.03 5.18
C SER A 303 11.88 22.08 5.53
N VAL A 304 11.94 20.91 4.90
CA VAL A 304 13.05 19.95 5.10
C VAL A 304 14.40 20.58 4.74
N ARG A 305 14.46 21.39 3.68
CA ARG A 305 15.70 22.06 3.27
C ARG A 305 16.16 23.10 4.29
N GLN A 306 15.24 23.89 4.87
CA GLN A 306 15.59 24.82 5.94
C GLN A 306 16.05 24.08 7.20
N LEU A 307 15.43 22.93 7.50
CA LEU A 307 15.85 22.07 8.60
C LEU A 307 17.28 21.56 8.43
N LEU A 308 17.61 21.06 7.24
CA LEU A 308 18.98 20.65 6.91
C LEU A 308 19.98 21.81 7.06
N GLY A 309 19.57 23.05 6.76
CA GLY A 309 20.35 24.26 7.04
C GLY A 309 20.63 24.46 8.54
N VAL A 310 19.60 24.35 9.39
CA VAL A 310 19.76 24.43 10.86
C VAL A 310 20.72 23.35 11.38
N PHE A 311 20.61 22.12 10.88
CA PHE A 311 21.51 21.02 11.25
C PHE A 311 22.97 21.27 10.84
N ARG A 312 23.21 21.94 9.71
CA ARG A 312 24.55 22.35 9.28
C ARG A 312 25.12 23.40 10.21
N GLU A 313 24.36 24.46 10.50
CA GLU A 313 24.80 25.56 11.36
C GLU A 313 25.08 25.12 12.81
N GLN A 314 24.31 24.16 13.33
CA GLN A 314 24.55 23.59 14.66
C GLN A 314 25.81 22.71 14.71
N ALA A 315 26.18 22.05 13.61
CA ALA A 315 27.42 21.26 13.52
C ALA A 315 28.68 22.13 13.42
N GLU A 316 28.55 23.40 13.01
CA GLU A 316 29.65 24.35 12.86
C GLU A 316 29.94 25.16 14.14
N LYS A 317 29.06 25.12 15.16
CA LYS A 317 29.34 25.73 16.46
C LYS A 317 30.21 24.80 17.31
N PRO A 318 31.47 25.18 17.66
CA PRO A 318 32.28 24.39 18.56
C PRO A 318 31.59 24.28 19.92
N ALA A 319 31.60 23.08 20.50
CA ALA A 319 31.11 22.85 21.85
C ALA A 319 31.83 23.79 22.83
N THR A 320 31.18 24.88 23.24
CA THR A 320 31.65 25.67 24.36
C THR A 320 31.44 24.84 25.61
N VAL A 321 32.55 24.28 26.11
CA VAL A 321 32.62 23.62 27.42
C VAL A 321 32.18 24.65 28.48
N PRO A 322 31.12 24.41 29.26
CA PRO A 322 30.80 25.28 30.38
C PRO A 322 31.86 25.08 31.48
N ALA A 323 32.38 26.21 31.99
CA ALA A 323 33.34 26.29 33.09
C ALA A 323 32.72 25.98 34.45
#